data_AF-A0A962L945-F1
#
_entry.id   AF-A0A962L945-F1
#
_cell.length_a   1.000
_cell.length_b   1.000
_cell.length_c   1.000
_cell.angle_alpha   90.00
_cell.angle_beta   90.00
_cell.angle_gamma   90.00
#
_symmetry.space_group_name_H-M   'P 1'
#
loop_
_entity.id
_entity.type
_entity.pdbx_description
1 polymer ?
#
loop_
_entity_poly.entity_id
_entity_poly.type
_entity_poly.pdbx_seq_one_letter_code
_entity_poly.pdbx_strand_id
1 'polypeptide(L)'
;KGGVLFAKIFPNQTSDDRVNALARDFAERKIRAIVQDPSVADDLVPADHPIGTKRICTDSGYFETFNRDNVELVNLRRDPIQEITASGIRTREATHDLDMLIFATGFDAMTGTIARVDIRGPGGESVAEAWADGPITMLGLMIPGFPNLFNITGPGSPSVLANMILGAEQHVNWAMELVRQASADGHTMIEARRDAAEAWTAHVNEVAAGT
;
A
#
# COMPACT_ATOMS: atom_id res chain seq x y z
N LYS A 1 -9.75 -4.50 -18.53
CA LYS A 1 -9.82 -4.13 -17.11
C LYS A 1 -8.62 -4.73 -16.39
N GLY A 2 -7.78 -3.89 -15.78
CA GLY A 2 -6.64 -4.34 -14.98
C GLY A 2 -7.07 -4.81 -13.59
N GLY A 3 -6.13 -4.77 -12.64
CA GLY A 3 -6.41 -5.00 -11.22
C GLY A 3 -5.42 -5.96 -10.55
N VAL A 4 -5.65 -6.25 -9.27
CA VAL A 4 -4.71 -6.97 -8.40
C VAL A 4 -4.32 -8.36 -8.93
N LEU A 5 -5.21 -9.03 -9.64
CA LEU A 5 -4.94 -10.37 -10.20
C LEU A 5 -4.01 -10.33 -11.41
N PHE A 6 -3.93 -9.19 -12.12
CA PHE A 6 -3.01 -9.04 -13.25
C PHE A 6 -1.54 -9.10 -12.81
N ALA A 7 -1.24 -8.69 -11.57
CA ALA A 7 0.11 -8.78 -11.01
C ALA A 7 0.55 -10.23 -10.70
N LYS A 8 -0.36 -11.20 -10.81
CA LYS A 8 -0.15 -12.60 -10.38
C LYS A 8 -0.50 -13.60 -11.49
N ILE A 9 -0.36 -13.21 -12.77
CA ILE A 9 -0.67 -14.10 -13.90
C ILE A 9 0.37 -15.20 -14.01
N PHE A 10 1.65 -14.86 -13.83
CA PHE A 10 2.74 -15.82 -13.79
C PHE A 10 3.29 -15.95 -12.36
N PRO A 11 3.70 -17.16 -11.93
CA PRO A 11 4.16 -17.40 -10.56
C PRO A 11 5.30 -16.50 -10.08
N ASN A 12 6.21 -16.12 -10.97
CA ASN A 12 7.39 -15.28 -10.70
C ASN A 12 7.29 -13.87 -11.30
N GLN A 13 6.08 -13.40 -11.66
CA GLN A 13 5.92 -12.07 -12.27
C GLN A 13 6.39 -10.93 -11.36
N THR A 14 6.29 -11.11 -10.04
CA THR A 14 6.75 -10.13 -9.05
C THR A 14 8.17 -10.40 -8.55
N SER A 15 8.92 -11.36 -9.09
CA SER A 15 10.28 -11.67 -8.62
C SER A 15 11.29 -11.90 -9.74
N ASP A 16 10.85 -11.84 -11.00
CA ASP A 16 11.71 -11.96 -12.19
C ASP A 16 11.44 -10.79 -13.14
N ASP A 17 12.44 -9.92 -13.30
CA ASP A 17 12.37 -8.73 -14.15
C ASP A 17 11.99 -9.05 -15.61
N ARG A 18 12.39 -10.21 -16.14
CA ARG A 18 12.09 -10.58 -17.53
C ARG A 18 10.62 -10.94 -17.68
N VAL A 19 10.08 -11.67 -16.72
CA VAL A 19 8.65 -12.00 -16.68
C VAL A 19 7.81 -10.75 -16.43
N ASN A 20 8.27 -9.87 -15.54
CA ASN A 20 7.63 -8.58 -15.31
C ASN A 20 7.60 -7.71 -16.58
N ALA A 21 8.72 -7.65 -17.32
CA ALA A 21 8.83 -6.90 -18.55
C ALA A 21 7.81 -7.35 -19.61
N LEU A 22 7.52 -8.65 -19.72
CA LEU A 22 6.48 -9.17 -20.61
C LEU A 22 5.07 -8.71 -20.19
N ALA A 23 4.77 -8.72 -18.89
CA ALA A 23 3.50 -8.23 -18.37
C ALA A 23 3.34 -6.72 -18.57
N ARG A 24 4.43 -5.97 -18.37
CA ARG A 24 4.51 -4.52 -18.62
C ARG A 24 4.26 -4.20 -20.08
N ASP A 25 5.01 -4.82 -21.00
CA ASP A 25 4.85 -4.65 -22.45
C ASP A 25 3.42 -4.95 -22.93
N PHE A 26 2.79 -6.00 -22.38
CA PHE A 26 1.38 -6.26 -22.65
C PHE A 26 0.46 -5.11 -22.20
N ALA A 27 0.64 -4.60 -20.98
CA ALA A 27 -0.16 -3.50 -20.45
C ALA A 27 0.03 -2.21 -21.25
N GLU A 28 1.27 -1.87 -21.61
CA GLU A 28 1.60 -0.70 -22.42
C GLU A 28 0.93 -0.75 -23.79
N ARG A 29 1.00 -1.90 -24.49
CA ARG A 29 0.29 -2.07 -25.77
C ARG A 29 -1.22 -1.87 -25.64
N LYS A 30 -1.82 -2.27 -24.51
CA LYS A 30 -3.25 -2.07 -24.29
C LYS A 30 -3.60 -0.61 -24.06
N ILE A 31 -2.78 0.13 -23.30
CA ILE A 31 -2.96 1.58 -23.11
C ILE A 31 -2.84 2.31 -24.45
N ARG A 32 -1.79 2.03 -25.21
CA ARG A 32 -1.54 2.64 -26.54
C ARG A 32 -2.59 2.29 -27.59
N ALA A 33 -3.31 1.19 -27.42
CA ALA A 33 -4.43 0.84 -28.30
C ALA A 33 -5.73 1.57 -27.95
N ILE A 34 -5.84 2.11 -26.73
CA ILE A 34 -7.02 2.83 -26.24
C ILE A 34 -6.86 4.34 -26.44
N VAL A 35 -5.70 4.89 -26.05
CA VAL A 35 -5.43 6.34 -26.08
C VAL A 35 -4.99 6.74 -27.50
N GLN A 36 -5.75 7.67 -28.11
CA GLN A 36 -5.59 8.04 -29.52
C GLN A 36 -4.38 8.96 -29.75
N ASP A 37 -4.11 9.87 -28.83
CA ASP A 37 -2.92 10.74 -28.89
C ASP A 37 -1.69 9.99 -28.36
N PRO A 38 -0.66 9.75 -29.20
CA PRO A 38 0.53 9.02 -28.78
C PRO A 38 1.31 9.71 -27.65
N SER A 39 1.32 11.04 -27.62
CA SER A 39 2.05 11.81 -26.59
C SER A 39 1.39 11.69 -25.22
N VAL A 40 0.05 11.70 -25.19
CA VAL A 40 -0.73 11.44 -23.97
C VAL A 40 -0.56 9.99 -23.52
N ALA A 41 -0.53 9.04 -24.48
CA ALA A 41 -0.26 7.64 -24.16
C ALA A 41 1.14 7.44 -23.53
N ASP A 42 2.16 8.13 -24.03
CA ASP A 42 3.51 8.11 -23.46
C ASP A 42 3.54 8.61 -22.01
N ASP A 43 2.80 9.69 -21.72
CA ASP A 43 2.71 10.26 -20.37
C ASP A 43 1.94 9.38 -19.38
N LEU A 44 0.98 8.58 -19.86
CA LEU A 44 0.18 7.68 -19.04
C LEU A 44 0.88 6.34 -18.75
N VAL A 45 1.96 6.01 -19.47
CA VAL A 45 2.73 4.78 -19.28
C VAL A 45 3.82 5.00 -18.21
N PRO A 46 3.78 4.31 -17.06
CA PRO A 46 4.82 4.43 -16.06
C PRO A 46 6.17 3.90 -16.57
N ALA A 47 7.23 4.70 -16.41
CA ALA A 47 8.59 4.37 -16.87
C ALA A 47 9.60 4.16 -15.74
N ASP A 48 9.20 4.33 -14.48
CA ASP A 48 10.08 4.40 -13.32
C ASP A 48 9.95 3.21 -12.34
N HIS A 49 9.09 2.24 -12.61
CA HIS A 49 8.95 1.05 -11.78
C HIS A 49 8.40 -0.17 -12.56
N PRO A 50 8.71 -1.40 -12.11
CA PRO A 50 8.06 -2.62 -12.61
C PRO A 50 6.54 -2.60 -12.38
N ILE A 51 5.79 -3.29 -13.25
CA ILE A 51 4.33 -3.37 -13.10
C ILE A 51 3.98 -4.24 -11.88
N GLY A 52 3.12 -3.72 -11.01
CA GLY A 52 2.71 -4.43 -9.79
C GLY A 52 3.54 -4.12 -8.54
N THR A 53 4.67 -3.40 -8.66
CA THR A 53 5.42 -2.88 -7.49
C THR A 53 4.53 -2.00 -6.61
N LYS A 54 3.69 -1.17 -7.23
CA LYS A 54 2.54 -0.53 -6.59
C LYS A 54 1.27 -1.28 -6.97
N ARG A 55 0.29 -1.32 -6.05
CA ARG A 55 -0.99 -2.00 -6.30
C ARG A 55 -1.66 -1.42 -7.54
N ILE A 56 -1.93 -2.29 -8.53
CA ILE A 56 -2.56 -1.90 -9.79
C ILE A 56 -4.00 -1.44 -9.52
N CYS A 57 -4.29 -0.19 -9.87
CA CYS A 57 -5.65 0.35 -9.85
C CYS A 57 -6.56 -0.42 -10.82
N THR A 58 -7.81 -0.64 -10.43
CA THR A 58 -8.84 -1.16 -11.32
C THR A 58 -9.72 0.00 -11.73
N ASP A 59 -9.79 0.28 -13.03
CA ASP A 59 -10.55 1.40 -13.56
C ASP A 59 -11.81 0.96 -14.32
N SER A 60 -12.63 1.95 -14.65
CA SER A 60 -13.75 1.81 -15.59
C SER A 60 -13.76 3.01 -16.54
N GLY A 61 -12.99 2.91 -17.63
CA GLY A 61 -12.95 3.93 -18.67
C GLY A 61 -11.91 5.01 -18.44
N TYR A 62 -10.90 4.76 -17.61
CA TYR A 62 -9.91 5.79 -17.25
C TYR A 62 -9.08 6.22 -18.45
N PHE A 63 -8.57 5.28 -19.24
CA PHE A 63 -7.74 5.60 -20.40
C PHE A 63 -8.57 6.21 -21.53
N GLU A 64 -9.79 5.73 -21.75
CA GLU A 64 -10.74 6.28 -22.73
C GLU A 64 -11.11 7.74 -22.44
N THR A 65 -11.05 8.16 -21.17
CA THR A 65 -11.36 9.53 -20.75
C THR A 65 -10.44 10.55 -21.42
N PHE A 66 -9.19 10.19 -21.71
CA PHE A 66 -8.21 11.08 -22.34
C PHE A 66 -8.42 11.27 -23.85
N ASN A 67 -9.37 10.56 -24.46
CA ASN A 67 -9.76 10.77 -25.87
C ASN A 67 -10.87 11.81 -26.04
N ARG A 68 -11.33 12.44 -24.94
CA ARG A 68 -12.41 13.42 -24.97
C ARG A 68 -11.86 14.82 -25.20
N ASP A 69 -12.53 15.60 -26.04
CA ASP A 69 -12.15 16.99 -26.34
C ASP A 69 -12.11 17.92 -25.12
N ASN A 70 -12.74 17.52 -24.02
CA ASN A 70 -12.85 18.31 -22.79
C ASN A 70 -11.89 17.85 -21.66
N VAL A 71 -10.88 17.04 -21.99
CA VAL A 71 -9.90 16.50 -21.05
C VAL A 71 -8.50 16.76 -21.56
N GLU A 72 -7.67 17.38 -20.73
CA GLU A 72 -6.25 17.60 -21.01
C GLU A 72 -5.40 16.95 -19.91
N LEU A 73 -4.33 16.27 -20.31
CA LEU A 73 -3.33 15.72 -19.40
C LEU A 73 -2.14 16.68 -19.28
N VAL A 74 -1.88 17.18 -18.07
CA VAL A 74 -0.71 18.01 -17.78
C VAL A 74 0.36 17.18 -17.08
N ASN A 75 1.52 17.00 -17.71
CA ASN A 75 2.64 16.25 -17.12
C ASN A 75 3.46 17.11 -16.15
N LEU A 76 3.15 16.98 -14.86
CA LEU A 76 3.79 17.74 -13.78
C LEU A 76 5.26 17.41 -13.52
N ARG A 77 5.81 16.32 -14.09
CA ARG A 77 7.27 16.08 -14.05
C ARG A 77 8.02 17.02 -14.98
N ARG A 78 7.38 17.37 -16.11
CA ARG A 78 7.93 18.35 -17.06
C ARG A 78 7.60 19.76 -16.59
N ASP A 79 6.36 20.01 -16.21
CA ASP A 79 5.84 21.34 -15.87
C ASP A 79 5.22 21.37 -14.45
N PRO A 80 6.06 21.48 -13.39
CA PRO A 80 5.59 21.34 -12.02
C PRO A 80 4.70 22.50 -11.57
N ILE A 81 3.76 22.21 -10.67
CA ILE A 81 2.94 23.23 -9.99
C ILE A 81 3.86 24.13 -9.16
N GLN A 82 3.74 25.44 -9.34
CA GLN A 82 4.43 26.46 -8.53
C GLN A 82 3.56 26.94 -7.38
N GLU A 83 2.30 27.26 -7.66
CA GLU A 83 1.35 27.73 -6.65
C GLU A 83 -0.10 27.52 -7.10
N ILE A 84 -0.99 27.50 -6.12
CA ILE A 84 -2.42 27.64 -6.32
C ILE A 84 -2.73 29.14 -6.21
N THR A 85 -3.40 29.69 -7.22
CA THR A 85 -3.81 31.10 -7.27
C THR A 85 -5.29 31.23 -6.93
N ALA A 86 -5.79 32.46 -6.83
CA ALA A 86 -7.22 32.69 -6.61
C ALA A 86 -8.09 32.24 -7.80
N SER A 87 -7.55 32.17 -9.03
CA SER A 87 -8.28 31.77 -10.23
C SER A 87 -7.98 30.35 -10.71
N GLY A 88 -7.00 29.64 -10.12
CA GLY A 88 -6.65 28.29 -10.54
C GLY A 88 -5.25 27.85 -10.11
N ILE A 89 -4.48 27.27 -11.05
CA ILE A 89 -3.13 26.72 -10.79
C ILE A 89 -2.11 27.35 -11.73
N ARG A 90 -0.98 27.78 -11.17
CA ARG A 90 0.20 28.16 -11.95
C ARG A 90 1.22 27.04 -11.95
N THR A 91 1.61 26.57 -13.13
CA THR A 91 2.77 25.70 -13.35
C THR A 91 3.99 26.54 -13.73
N ARG A 92 5.10 25.94 -14.14
CA ARG A 92 6.27 26.69 -14.62
C ARG A 92 6.01 27.35 -15.97
N GLU A 93 5.25 26.70 -16.85
CA GLU A 93 5.07 27.12 -18.24
C GLU A 93 3.70 27.73 -18.51
N ALA A 94 2.68 27.46 -17.68
CA ALA A 94 1.31 27.89 -17.92
C ALA A 94 0.55 28.28 -16.65
N THR A 95 -0.58 28.96 -16.86
CA THR A 95 -1.63 29.15 -15.84
C THR A 95 -2.89 28.46 -16.34
N HIS A 96 -3.48 27.63 -15.49
CA HIS A 96 -4.76 26.96 -15.73
C HIS A 96 -5.81 27.60 -14.84
N ASP A 97 -6.75 28.33 -15.45
CA ASP A 97 -7.91 28.87 -14.73
C ASP A 97 -8.91 27.74 -14.45
N LEU A 98 -9.40 27.68 -13.22
CA LEU A 98 -10.23 26.60 -12.71
C LEU A 98 -11.34 27.15 -11.80
N ASP A 99 -12.57 26.71 -12.03
CA ASP A 99 -13.68 26.96 -11.09
C ASP A 99 -13.65 25.99 -9.89
N MET A 100 -12.98 24.84 -10.05
CA MET A 100 -12.92 23.79 -9.04
C MET A 100 -11.59 23.05 -9.09
N LEU A 101 -10.99 22.83 -7.90
CA LEU A 101 -9.80 22.01 -7.73
C LEU A 101 -10.12 20.79 -6.86
N ILE A 102 -9.86 19.60 -7.38
CA ILE A 102 -10.08 18.33 -6.68
C ILE A 102 -8.75 17.77 -6.18
N PHE A 103 -8.59 17.65 -4.85
CA PHE A 103 -7.44 16.99 -4.24
C PHE A 103 -7.66 15.47 -4.18
N ALA A 104 -7.24 14.75 -5.22
CA ALA A 104 -7.24 13.30 -5.25
C ALA A 104 -6.03 12.71 -4.49
N THR A 105 -6.00 12.89 -3.17
CA THR A 105 -4.87 12.50 -2.30
C THR A 105 -4.66 10.98 -2.23
N GLY A 106 -3.40 10.58 -2.08
CA GLY A 106 -3.03 9.17 -1.86
C GLY A 106 -3.20 8.71 -0.41
N PHE A 107 -2.65 7.53 -0.11
CA PHE A 107 -2.67 6.91 1.20
C PHE A 107 -1.25 6.69 1.75
N ASP A 108 -1.08 6.89 3.05
CA ASP A 108 0.06 6.41 3.81
C ASP A 108 -0.29 5.01 4.36
N ALA A 109 0.48 4.00 3.95
CA ALA A 109 0.11 2.60 4.17
C ALA A 109 0.75 2.02 5.44
N MET A 110 -0.01 1.16 6.13
CA MET A 110 0.41 0.21 7.18
C MET A 110 0.76 0.77 8.57
N THR A 111 1.65 1.74 8.72
CA THR A 111 2.12 2.18 10.06
C THR A 111 1.46 3.44 10.58
N GLY A 112 0.98 4.30 9.67
CA GLY A 112 0.54 5.66 9.99
C GLY A 112 -0.66 5.77 10.95
N THR A 113 -1.57 4.79 11.00
CA THR A 113 -2.78 4.89 11.84
C THR A 113 -2.49 4.54 13.30
N ILE A 114 -1.77 3.46 13.56
CA ILE A 114 -1.50 3.01 14.94
C ILE A 114 -0.47 3.92 15.63
N ALA A 115 0.51 4.44 14.90
CA ALA A 115 1.50 5.39 15.43
C ALA A 115 0.92 6.77 15.76
N ARG A 116 -0.30 7.10 15.29
CA ARG A 116 -1.01 8.35 15.61
C ARG A 116 -1.86 8.25 16.89
N VAL A 117 -2.03 7.06 17.44
CA VAL A 117 -2.72 6.83 18.72
C VAL A 117 -1.66 6.71 19.81
N ASP A 118 -1.85 7.40 20.94
CA ASP A 118 -0.94 7.32 22.10
C ASP A 118 -1.16 6.01 22.89
N ILE A 119 -0.81 4.88 22.27
CA ILE A 119 -0.86 3.56 22.90
C ILE A 119 0.44 3.34 23.67
N ARG A 120 0.36 3.20 24.98
CA ARG A 120 1.52 3.00 25.88
C ARG A 120 1.49 1.65 26.56
N GLY A 121 2.63 0.97 26.57
CA GLY A 121 2.84 -0.26 27.32
C GLY A 121 3.03 0.00 28.82
N PRO A 122 3.14 -1.06 29.65
CA PRO A 122 3.34 -0.95 31.10
C PRO A 122 4.59 -0.17 31.51
N GLY A 123 5.62 -0.15 30.65
CA GLY A 123 6.85 0.62 30.86
C GLY A 123 6.76 2.11 30.48
N GLY A 124 5.61 2.58 30.00
CA GLY A 124 5.39 3.97 29.57
C GLY A 124 5.83 4.29 28.13
N GLU A 125 6.58 3.39 27.49
CA GLU A 125 6.95 3.45 26.07
C GLU A 125 5.70 3.33 25.18
N SER A 126 5.62 4.19 24.17
CA SER A 126 4.55 4.21 23.18
C SER A 126 4.86 3.28 22.00
N VAL A 127 3.82 2.81 21.29
CA VAL A 127 4.01 2.02 20.04
C VAL A 127 4.83 2.81 19.01
N ALA A 128 4.64 4.13 18.94
CA ALA A 128 5.40 5.00 18.03
C ALA A 128 6.90 5.00 18.36
N GLU A 129 7.27 5.06 19.65
CA GLU A 129 8.68 4.95 20.09
C GLU A 129 9.24 3.55 19.81
N ALA A 130 8.49 2.50 20.16
CA ALA A 130 8.91 1.11 19.96
C ALA A 130 9.11 0.73 18.48
N TRP A 131 8.46 1.44 17.55
CA TRP A 131 8.55 1.20 16.10
C TRP A 131 9.33 2.28 15.35
N ALA A 132 10.10 3.13 16.05
CA ALA A 132 10.88 4.21 15.41
C ALA A 132 11.85 3.68 14.33
N ASP A 133 12.43 2.48 14.56
CA ASP A 133 13.35 1.80 13.62
C ASP A 133 12.65 0.75 12.74
N GLY A 134 11.31 0.73 12.76
CA GLY A 134 10.47 -0.20 12.01
C GLY A 134 9.66 -1.16 12.90
N PRO A 135 8.55 -1.73 12.39
CA PRO A 135 7.69 -2.58 13.19
C PRO A 135 8.34 -3.93 13.55
N ILE A 136 8.38 -4.24 14.84
CA ILE A 136 8.68 -5.59 15.35
C ILE A 136 7.38 -6.21 15.85
N THR A 137 7.02 -7.36 15.28
CA THR A 137 5.73 -8.00 15.59
C THR A 137 5.87 -9.52 15.64
N MET A 138 4.99 -10.16 16.42
CA MET A 138 4.77 -11.59 16.35
C MET A 138 3.56 -11.87 15.48
N LEU A 139 3.76 -12.59 14.37
CA LEU A 139 2.73 -12.93 13.36
C LEU A 139 2.00 -11.72 12.76
N GLY A 140 2.53 -10.51 12.96
CA GLY A 140 1.84 -9.26 12.64
C GLY A 140 0.65 -8.90 13.52
N LEU A 141 0.42 -9.65 14.60
CA LEU A 141 -0.75 -9.51 15.47
C LEU A 141 -0.41 -8.93 16.85
N MET A 142 0.80 -9.16 17.35
CA MET A 142 1.19 -8.75 18.70
C MET A 142 2.50 -7.98 18.69
N ILE A 143 2.66 -7.06 19.64
CA ILE A 143 3.84 -6.20 19.77
C ILE A 143 4.50 -6.50 21.12
N PRO A 144 5.78 -6.93 21.17
CA PRO A 144 6.51 -7.12 22.43
C PRO A 144 6.50 -5.84 23.27
N GLY A 145 6.25 -5.93 24.59
CA GLY A 145 6.10 -4.77 25.47
C GLY A 145 4.67 -4.21 25.55
N PHE A 146 3.74 -4.73 24.75
CA PHE A 146 2.33 -4.32 24.73
C PHE A 146 1.42 -5.53 24.99
N PRO A 147 1.35 -6.03 26.24
CA PRO A 147 0.55 -7.19 26.59
C PRO A 147 -0.93 -6.95 26.30
N ASN A 148 -1.64 -8.02 25.92
CA ASN A 148 -3.07 -8.03 25.58
C ASN A 148 -3.49 -7.11 24.41
N LEU A 149 -2.53 -6.50 23.71
CA LEU A 149 -2.78 -5.70 22.50
C LEU A 149 -2.71 -6.59 21.25
N PHE A 150 -3.77 -6.55 20.45
CA PHE A 150 -3.84 -7.24 19.15
C PHE A 150 -4.02 -6.22 18.02
N ASN A 151 -3.07 -6.17 17.08
CA ASN A 151 -3.11 -5.30 15.91
C ASN A 151 -3.62 -6.07 14.67
N ILE A 152 -4.91 -5.96 14.38
CA ILE A 152 -5.56 -6.71 13.31
C ILE A 152 -5.12 -6.19 11.93
N THR A 153 -4.61 -7.09 11.08
CA THR A 153 -4.14 -6.80 9.71
C THR A 153 -2.97 -5.81 9.64
N GLY A 154 -2.17 -5.78 10.71
CA GLY A 154 -1.00 -4.91 10.84
C GLY A 154 0.26 -5.37 10.09
N PRO A 155 1.35 -4.58 10.21
CA PRO A 155 2.67 -4.96 9.69
C PRO A 155 3.13 -6.32 10.22
N GLY A 156 3.80 -7.12 9.39
CA GLY A 156 4.21 -8.49 9.73
C GLY A 156 3.15 -9.56 9.45
N SER A 157 1.95 -9.18 9.04
CA SER A 157 0.92 -10.07 8.48
C SER A 157 0.80 -9.86 6.96
N PRO A 158 0.07 -10.71 6.20
CA PRO A 158 -0.19 -10.46 4.78
C PRO A 158 -0.87 -9.12 4.49
N SER A 159 -1.64 -8.58 5.45
CA SER A 159 -2.27 -7.25 5.39
C SER A 159 -2.93 -6.96 4.01
N VAL A 160 -2.57 -5.86 3.36
CA VAL A 160 -3.11 -5.40 2.08
C VAL A 160 -2.79 -6.29 0.87
N LEU A 161 -1.90 -7.28 1.03
CA LEU A 161 -1.54 -8.24 -0.03
C LEU A 161 -2.56 -9.38 -0.16
N ALA A 162 -3.45 -9.53 0.82
CA ALA A 162 -4.53 -10.52 0.86
C ALA A 162 -5.91 -9.85 0.79
N ASN A 163 -6.96 -10.67 0.69
CA ASN A 163 -8.32 -10.19 0.90
C ASN A 163 -8.48 -9.80 2.38
N MET A 164 -8.61 -8.49 2.64
CA MET A 164 -8.62 -7.97 4.00
C MET A 164 -9.82 -8.43 4.84
N ILE A 165 -10.96 -8.79 4.22
CA ILE A 165 -12.11 -9.34 4.96
C ILE A 165 -11.73 -10.71 5.54
N LEU A 166 -11.26 -11.62 4.68
CA LEU A 166 -10.85 -12.96 5.10
C LEU A 166 -9.63 -12.91 6.04
N GLY A 167 -8.69 -12.00 5.79
CA GLY A 167 -7.56 -11.77 6.68
C GLY A 167 -8.00 -11.27 8.07
N ALA A 168 -8.96 -10.34 8.13
CA ALA A 168 -9.52 -9.88 9.39
C ALA A 168 -10.28 -10.99 10.12
N GLU A 169 -11.10 -11.78 9.43
CA GLU A 169 -11.78 -12.95 10.02
C GLU A 169 -10.78 -13.94 10.61
N GLN A 170 -9.73 -14.28 9.86
CA GLN A 170 -8.67 -15.16 10.34
C GLN A 170 -7.99 -14.60 11.59
N HIS A 171 -7.60 -13.33 11.58
CA HIS A 171 -6.92 -12.67 12.69
C HIS A 171 -7.79 -12.58 13.94
N VAL A 172 -9.06 -12.19 13.79
CA VAL A 172 -10.02 -12.11 14.90
C VAL A 172 -10.28 -13.50 15.48
N ASN A 173 -10.53 -14.51 14.65
CA ASN A 173 -10.76 -15.88 15.13
C ASN A 173 -9.54 -16.42 15.90
N TRP A 174 -8.34 -16.18 15.39
CA TRP A 174 -7.10 -16.58 16.06
C TRP A 174 -6.92 -15.87 17.40
N ALA A 175 -7.09 -14.55 17.44
CA ALA A 175 -6.92 -13.76 18.66
C ALA A 175 -7.96 -14.14 19.72
N MET A 176 -9.22 -14.33 19.32
CA MET A 176 -10.29 -14.73 20.23
C MET A 176 -10.08 -16.13 20.80
N GLU A 177 -9.60 -17.08 19.99
CA GLU A 177 -9.29 -18.42 20.50
C GLU A 177 -8.13 -18.40 21.50
N LEU A 178 -7.08 -17.61 21.23
CA LEU A 178 -5.98 -17.42 22.16
C LEU A 178 -6.43 -16.79 23.49
N VAL A 179 -7.28 -15.76 23.43
CA VAL A 179 -7.87 -15.12 24.62
C VAL A 179 -8.74 -16.10 25.40
N ARG A 180 -9.58 -16.89 24.71
CA ARG A 180 -10.45 -17.90 25.33
C ARG A 180 -9.64 -18.98 26.04
N GLN A 181 -8.58 -19.47 25.41
CA GLN A 181 -7.68 -20.47 25.98
C GLN A 181 -6.95 -19.90 27.21
N ALA A 182 -6.33 -18.72 27.08
CA ALA A 182 -5.63 -18.08 28.19
C ALA A 182 -6.55 -17.85 29.40
N SER A 183 -7.79 -17.40 29.15
CA SER A 183 -8.78 -17.22 30.22
C SER A 183 -9.21 -18.54 30.85
N ALA A 184 -9.37 -19.62 30.08
CA ALA A 184 -9.71 -20.95 30.60
C ALA A 184 -8.58 -21.52 31.48
N ASP A 185 -7.33 -21.21 31.14
CA ASP A 185 -6.13 -21.63 31.87
C ASP A 185 -5.80 -20.72 33.07
N GLY A 186 -6.60 -19.68 33.32
CA GLY A 186 -6.43 -18.75 34.44
C GLY A 186 -5.36 -17.67 34.22
N HIS A 187 -4.91 -17.47 32.98
CA HIS A 187 -3.97 -16.41 32.62
C HIS A 187 -4.69 -15.07 32.38
N THR A 188 -4.07 -13.97 32.81
CA THR A 188 -4.60 -12.60 32.68
C THR A 188 -3.77 -11.73 31.73
N MET A 189 -2.65 -12.25 31.23
CA MET A 189 -1.70 -11.53 30.39
C MET A 189 -1.20 -12.42 29.27
N ILE A 190 -1.29 -11.93 28.04
CA ILE A 190 -0.81 -12.57 26.82
C ILE A 190 0.16 -11.59 26.18
N GLU A 191 1.43 -11.98 26.05
CA GLU A 191 2.47 -11.12 25.49
C GLU A 191 3.36 -11.92 24.55
N ALA A 192 3.73 -11.29 23.43
CA ALA A 192 4.69 -11.86 22.50
C ALA A 192 6.10 -11.83 23.10
N ARG A 193 6.79 -12.98 23.05
CA ARG A 193 8.21 -13.05 23.39
C ARG A 193 9.01 -12.23 22.37
N ARG A 194 9.89 -11.35 22.84
CA ARG A 194 10.65 -10.42 21.98
C ARG A 194 11.49 -11.13 20.92
N ASP A 195 12.24 -12.16 21.32
CA ASP A 195 13.05 -12.99 20.42
C ASP A 195 12.20 -13.68 19.32
N ALA A 196 10.98 -14.12 19.64
CA ALA A 196 10.07 -14.72 18.67
C ALA A 196 9.53 -13.68 17.66
N ALA A 197 9.23 -12.48 18.13
CA ALA A 197 8.82 -11.37 17.27
C ALA A 197 9.95 -10.88 16.35
N GLU A 198 11.18 -10.83 16.86
CA GLU A 198 12.38 -10.50 16.07
C GLU A 198 12.64 -11.57 15.01
N ALA A 199 12.55 -12.86 15.38
CA ALA A 199 12.69 -13.97 14.42
C ALA A 199 11.61 -13.93 13.33
N TRP A 200 10.36 -13.64 13.69
CA TRP A 200 9.28 -13.46 12.73
C TRP A 200 9.54 -12.27 11.79
N THR A 201 9.94 -11.14 12.34
CA THR A 201 10.24 -9.93 11.56
C THR A 201 11.41 -10.17 10.59
N ALA A 202 12.44 -10.89 11.02
CA ALA A 202 13.55 -11.30 10.16
C ALA A 202 13.07 -12.21 9.01
N HIS A 203 12.19 -13.17 9.29
CA HIS A 203 11.60 -14.02 8.26
C HIS A 203 10.78 -13.22 7.24
N VAL A 204 9.96 -12.25 7.69
CA VAL A 204 9.20 -11.38 6.79
C VAL A 204 10.13 -10.57 5.88
N ASN A 205 11.24 -10.05 6.41
CA ASN A 205 12.24 -9.33 5.62
C ASN A 205 12.93 -10.23 4.59
N GLU A 206 13.25 -11.47 4.95
CA GLU A 206 13.83 -12.45 4.02
C GLU A 206 12.88 -12.73 2.84
N VAL A 207 11.59 -12.93 3.13
CA VAL A 207 10.56 -13.14 2.09
C VAL A 207 10.44 -11.91 1.19
N ALA A 208 10.45 -10.69 1.76
CA ALA A 208 10.37 -9.45 1.00
C ALA A 208 11.60 -9.20 0.11
N ALA A 209 12.80 -9.61 0.55
CA ALA A 209 14.02 -9.48 -0.25
C ALA A 209 14.03 -10.35 -1.51
N GLY A 210 13.13 -11.35 -1.60
CA GLY A 210 12.94 -12.19 -2.78
C GLY A 210 11.87 -11.71 -3.75
N THR A 211 11.31 -10.51 -3.54
CA THR A 211 10.29 -9.87 -4.39
C THR A 211 10.84 -8.64 -5.12
#